data_AF-A0A1J0U101-F1
#
_entry.id   AF-A0A1J0U101-F1
#
_cell.length_a   1.000
_cell.length_b   1.000
_cell.length_c   1.000
_cell.angle_alpha   90.00
_cell.angle_beta   90.00
_cell.angle_gamma   90.00
#
_symmetry.space_group_name_H-M   'P 1'
#
loop_
_entity.id
_entity.type
_entity.pdbx_description
1 polymer ?
#
loop_
_entity_poly.entity_id
_entity_poly.type
_entity_poly.pdbx_seq_one_letter_code
_entity_poly.pdbx_strand_id
1 'polypeptide(L)'
;MIAKTKILLGTVKTNKKGKLKKANIFKLYRYLFNKIFASLSTILILFLTIIFVVISPIVLFLISTDVYSTINNLQFFVLLFYCIFLYLYILLISIKLFGNQIEDNSFLLVLTKPYARRTIILIQYLVIYFSTLFLIMLSVIIFLVLGNIFIASKKLNLAVFFNKLCLKLFLFSLLFSFLLINSVVFLVTLFNTRIVFLIFSIFCSLFILGGLPYTLIKYKIENISFNFNDSDGNVSLSLMKVNQATRFKNFLEHNLIKYPNLTKTIFDDFYNKWDFNEIKDFHSQNNQENRWQFYQDLGLIDRNELTKTFNTNIISWFDHNDIVGPSTIYLIQNHRFISLDQLQNQISQKIGNVSVESDLLAMINDYAKQYHDGLTGFMNTINIKVNELMDFISNPNDPPAVKPTDSSYVSYQSASGVTKYTIIDTTEITQVFLRPNDYVFGQKERDEFNNLFLNPVFFAIRSLEDSIREIVLNLDYLKNDSLKQDLNGNVLSFQKYQNIMQEYQIINKFNVFEHFCQLWTFLLGYYGDYYFDPNLIGQIDFDQELNPFFSYPMNVLTINKDQKIEFSNLKTVQNNIVVIYAYLGLSCCFYLCALVVWRYKKIS
;
A
#
# COMPACT_ATOMS: atom_id res chain seq x y z
N MET A 1 -26.86 -85.89 -38.19
CA MET A 1 -26.41 -84.79 -39.07
C MET A 1 -25.49 -83.90 -38.25
N ILE A 2 -24.18 -84.12 -38.35
CA ILE A 2 -23.11 -83.43 -37.63
C ILE A 2 -22.24 -82.77 -38.70
N ALA A 3 -21.95 -81.48 -38.56
CA ALA A 3 -20.84 -80.81 -39.23
C ALA A 3 -20.37 -79.68 -38.29
N LYS A 4 -19.37 -79.90 -37.41
CA LYS A 4 -17.91 -79.84 -37.64
C LYS A 4 -17.48 -78.56 -38.37
N THR A 5 -17.09 -77.54 -37.60
CA THR A 5 -16.25 -76.45 -38.10
C THR A 5 -14.84 -76.60 -37.52
N LYS A 6 -13.91 -76.71 -38.46
CA LYS A 6 -12.48 -77.03 -38.33
C LYS A 6 -11.68 -75.94 -37.60
N ILE A 7 -10.88 -76.43 -36.67
CA ILE A 7 -9.52 -76.03 -36.29
C ILE A 7 -8.79 -75.17 -37.34
N LEU A 8 -8.21 -74.05 -36.89
CA LEU A 8 -6.98 -73.47 -37.45
C LEU A 8 -5.98 -73.23 -36.32
N LEU A 9 -5.24 -74.30 -36.01
CA LEU A 9 -4.01 -74.32 -35.23
C LEU A 9 -2.95 -73.52 -36.01
N GLY A 10 -2.81 -72.25 -35.67
CA GLY A 10 -1.69 -71.41 -36.08
C GLY A 10 -0.44 -71.78 -35.28
N THR A 11 0.41 -72.57 -35.91
CA THR A 11 1.77 -72.95 -35.50
C THR A 11 2.53 -71.86 -34.71
N VAL A 12 3.08 -72.29 -33.57
CA VAL A 12 4.11 -71.57 -32.81
C VAL A 12 5.35 -71.46 -33.71
N LYS A 13 5.48 -70.34 -34.41
CA LYS A 13 6.79 -69.88 -34.91
C LYS A 13 7.46 -69.09 -33.79
N THR A 14 8.45 -69.73 -33.17
CA THR A 14 9.48 -69.13 -32.33
C THR A 14 10.29 -68.12 -33.14
N ASN A 15 9.73 -66.94 -33.38
CA ASN A 15 10.48 -65.84 -33.96
C ASN A 15 11.32 -65.15 -32.88
N LYS A 16 12.61 -65.52 -32.91
CA LYS A 16 13.80 -64.71 -32.61
C LYS A 16 13.53 -63.36 -31.93
N LYS A 17 14.08 -63.20 -30.71
CA LYS A 17 14.50 -61.94 -30.05
C LYS A 17 14.06 -60.68 -30.80
N GLY A 18 12.78 -60.32 -30.69
CA GLY A 18 12.31 -59.02 -31.10
C GLY A 18 12.95 -57.99 -30.19
N LYS A 19 13.83 -57.14 -30.71
CA LYS A 19 14.15 -55.87 -30.07
C LYS A 19 12.81 -55.19 -29.79
N LEU A 20 12.39 -55.15 -28.53
CA LEU A 20 11.21 -54.41 -28.07
C LEU A 20 11.30 -53.02 -28.68
N LYS A 21 10.42 -52.72 -29.65
CA LYS A 21 10.33 -51.40 -30.30
C LYS A 21 10.27 -50.38 -29.16
N LYS A 22 11.28 -49.51 -29.07
CA LYS A 22 11.38 -48.49 -28.01
C LYS A 22 10.07 -47.71 -28.03
N ALA A 23 9.26 -47.91 -27.00
CA ALA A 23 7.90 -47.42 -26.99
C ALA A 23 7.93 -45.88 -26.96
N ASN A 24 7.21 -45.24 -27.88
CA ASN A 24 7.28 -43.79 -28.06
C ASN A 24 6.57 -43.09 -26.89
N ILE A 25 7.36 -42.57 -25.95
CA ILE A 25 6.92 -41.81 -24.76
C ILE A 25 5.95 -40.68 -25.14
N PHE A 26 6.16 -40.03 -26.27
CA PHE A 26 5.29 -38.95 -26.75
C PHE A 26 3.87 -39.43 -27.07
N LYS A 27 3.70 -40.67 -27.54
CA LYS A 27 2.37 -41.26 -27.77
C LYS A 27 1.62 -41.46 -26.44
N LEU A 28 2.32 -41.87 -25.38
CA LEU A 28 1.74 -42.02 -24.05
C LEU A 28 1.37 -40.65 -23.46
N TYR A 29 2.24 -39.65 -23.60
CA TYR A 29 1.96 -38.26 -23.22
C TYR A 29 0.70 -37.74 -23.91
N ARG A 30 0.63 -37.80 -25.25
CA ARG A 30 -0.52 -37.35 -26.04
C ARG A 30 -1.81 -38.07 -25.66
N TYR A 31 -1.74 -39.39 -25.42
CA TYR A 31 -2.89 -40.17 -24.97
C TYR A 31 -3.41 -39.69 -23.61
N LEU A 32 -2.53 -39.49 -22.63
CA LEU A 32 -2.90 -39.03 -21.29
C LEU A 32 -3.43 -37.60 -21.30
N PHE A 33 -2.81 -36.72 -22.10
CA PHE A 33 -3.25 -35.35 -22.29
C PHE A 33 -4.66 -35.30 -22.91
N ASN A 34 -4.89 -36.02 -24.01
CA ASN A 34 -6.23 -36.12 -24.61
C ASN A 34 -7.26 -36.72 -23.65
N LYS A 35 -6.85 -37.67 -22.81
CA LYS A 35 -7.72 -38.24 -21.78
C LYS A 35 -8.19 -37.17 -20.78
N ILE A 36 -7.35 -36.19 -20.41
CA ILE A 36 -7.76 -35.07 -19.56
C ILE A 36 -8.89 -34.30 -20.23
N PHE A 37 -8.64 -33.79 -21.44
CA PHE A 37 -9.58 -32.95 -22.19
C PHE A 37 -10.83 -33.68 -22.67
N ALA A 38 -10.86 -35.02 -22.67
CA ALA A 38 -12.08 -35.77 -22.92
C ALA A 38 -13.09 -35.74 -21.74
N SER A 39 -12.72 -35.22 -20.56
CA SER A 39 -13.69 -35.08 -19.45
C SER A 39 -14.58 -33.87 -19.64
N LEU A 40 -15.88 -34.09 -19.50
CA LEU A 40 -16.84 -33.00 -19.33
C LEU A 40 -16.47 -32.10 -18.13
N SER A 41 -16.18 -32.68 -16.96
CA SER A 41 -15.87 -31.90 -15.75
C SER A 41 -14.63 -31.01 -15.90
N THR A 42 -13.60 -31.51 -16.59
CA THR A 42 -12.34 -30.79 -16.80
C THR A 42 -12.49 -29.69 -17.85
N ILE A 43 -13.25 -29.94 -18.91
CA ILE A 43 -13.62 -28.89 -19.88
C ILE A 43 -14.46 -27.81 -19.20
N LEU A 44 -15.43 -28.19 -18.37
CA LEU A 44 -16.33 -27.27 -17.69
C LEU A 44 -15.57 -26.32 -16.75
N ILE A 45 -14.66 -26.83 -15.91
CA ILE A 45 -13.84 -25.97 -15.05
C ILE A 45 -12.89 -25.08 -15.86
N LEU A 46 -12.33 -25.59 -16.98
CA LEU A 46 -11.49 -24.80 -17.88
C LEU A 46 -12.28 -23.63 -18.47
N PHE A 47 -13.48 -23.91 -18.98
CA PHE A 47 -14.38 -22.91 -19.55
C PHE A 47 -14.79 -21.86 -18.52
N LEU A 48 -15.19 -22.28 -17.30
CA LEU A 48 -15.50 -21.37 -16.20
C LEU A 48 -14.30 -20.51 -15.80
N THR A 49 -13.10 -21.08 -15.78
CA THR A 49 -11.86 -20.34 -15.48
C THR A 49 -11.59 -19.27 -16.54
N ILE A 50 -11.77 -19.60 -17.82
CA ILE A 50 -11.60 -18.64 -18.92
C ILE A 50 -12.63 -17.50 -18.80
N ILE A 51 -13.91 -17.82 -18.58
CA ILE A 51 -14.95 -16.81 -18.36
C ILE A 51 -14.57 -15.89 -17.20
N PHE A 52 -14.19 -16.46 -16.07
CA PHE A 52 -13.80 -15.71 -14.89
C PHE A 52 -12.63 -14.76 -15.18
N VAL A 53 -11.58 -15.25 -15.87
CA VAL A 53 -10.40 -14.45 -16.21
C VAL A 53 -10.69 -13.37 -17.24
N VAL A 54 -11.67 -13.55 -18.13
CA VAL A 54 -12.10 -12.50 -19.07
C VAL A 54 -12.92 -11.43 -18.35
N ILE A 55 -13.85 -11.83 -17.49
CA ILE A 55 -14.74 -10.90 -16.76
C ILE A 55 -13.96 -10.09 -15.72
N SER A 56 -12.98 -10.69 -15.05
CA SER A 56 -12.30 -10.07 -13.90
C SER A 56 -11.59 -8.75 -14.22
N PRO A 57 -10.75 -8.63 -15.27
CA PRO A 57 -10.20 -7.34 -15.69
C PRO A 57 -11.28 -6.29 -15.99
N ILE A 58 -12.36 -6.71 -16.65
CA ILE A 58 -13.46 -5.81 -17.03
C ILE A 58 -14.08 -5.21 -15.76
N VAL A 59 -14.46 -6.05 -14.79
CA VAL A 59 -15.04 -5.62 -13.52
C VAL A 59 -14.06 -4.75 -12.72
N LEU A 60 -12.79 -5.19 -12.63
CA LEU A 60 -11.74 -4.48 -11.92
C LEU A 60 -11.58 -3.05 -12.43
N PHE A 61 -11.48 -2.85 -13.74
CA PHE A 61 -11.31 -1.51 -14.31
C PHE A 61 -12.60 -0.70 -14.36
N LEU A 62 -13.79 -1.33 -14.30
CA LEU A 62 -15.06 -0.60 -14.19
C LEU A 62 -15.27 -0.02 -12.78
N ILE A 63 -14.94 -0.78 -11.73
CA ILE A 63 -15.17 -0.39 -10.33
C ILE A 63 -14.09 0.57 -9.82
N SER A 64 -12.85 0.41 -10.29
CA SER A 64 -11.73 1.15 -9.72
C SER A 64 -11.71 2.61 -10.19
N THR A 65 -11.76 3.52 -9.22
CA THR A 65 -11.71 4.99 -9.41
C THR A 65 -10.30 5.54 -9.31
N ASP A 66 -9.45 4.88 -8.53
CA ASP A 66 -8.08 5.26 -8.24
C ASP A 66 -7.14 4.02 -8.29
N VAL A 67 -5.85 4.27 -8.06
CA VAL A 67 -4.84 3.21 -8.11
C VAL A 67 -5.00 2.22 -6.95
N TYR A 68 -5.30 2.72 -5.75
CA TYR A 68 -5.43 1.88 -4.56
C TYR A 68 -6.61 0.92 -4.65
N SER A 69 -7.78 1.39 -5.09
CA SER A 69 -8.93 0.51 -5.35
C SER A 69 -8.60 -0.53 -6.43
N THR A 70 -7.83 -0.14 -7.46
CA THR A 70 -7.37 -1.08 -8.49
C THR A 70 -6.54 -2.22 -7.89
N ILE A 71 -5.59 -1.89 -7.00
CA ILE A 71 -4.73 -2.89 -6.34
C ILE A 71 -5.53 -3.77 -5.39
N ASN A 72 -6.38 -3.17 -4.55
CA ASN A 72 -7.21 -3.90 -3.61
C ASN A 72 -8.15 -4.89 -4.33
N ASN A 73 -8.83 -4.43 -5.38
CA ASN A 73 -9.71 -5.23 -6.22
C ASN A 73 -8.97 -6.35 -6.96
N LEU A 74 -7.74 -6.10 -7.40
CA LEU A 74 -6.89 -7.11 -8.03
C LEU A 74 -6.57 -8.26 -7.09
N GLN A 75 -6.34 -7.98 -5.81
CA GLN A 75 -6.09 -9.03 -4.82
C GLN A 75 -7.29 -9.97 -4.67
N PHE A 76 -8.53 -9.47 -4.76
CA PHE A 76 -9.72 -10.33 -4.79
C PHE A 76 -9.74 -11.27 -5.99
N PHE A 77 -9.38 -10.77 -7.18
CA PHE A 77 -9.24 -11.62 -8.37
C PHE A 77 -8.22 -12.74 -8.12
N VAL A 78 -7.05 -12.39 -7.59
CA VAL A 78 -5.99 -13.36 -7.32
C VAL A 78 -6.48 -14.41 -6.33
N LEU A 79 -7.09 -13.99 -5.22
CA LEU A 79 -7.67 -14.89 -4.20
C LEU A 79 -8.60 -15.93 -4.84
N LEU A 80 -9.60 -15.47 -5.60
CA LEU A 80 -10.56 -16.37 -6.23
C LEU A 80 -9.90 -17.27 -7.29
N PHE A 81 -8.94 -16.73 -8.06
CA PHE A 81 -8.24 -17.48 -9.09
C PHE A 81 -7.46 -18.66 -8.51
N TYR A 82 -6.59 -18.42 -7.51
CA TYR A 82 -5.76 -19.51 -6.98
C TYR A 82 -6.52 -20.41 -5.99
N CYS A 83 -7.38 -19.85 -5.13
CA CYS A 83 -8.11 -20.63 -4.12
C CYS A 83 -9.18 -21.54 -4.72
N ILE A 84 -9.84 -21.11 -5.80
CA ILE A 84 -11.00 -21.82 -6.37
C ILE A 84 -10.62 -22.44 -7.71
N PHE A 85 -10.33 -21.63 -8.72
CA PHE A 85 -10.22 -22.13 -10.10
C PHE A 85 -8.98 -22.99 -10.32
N LEU A 86 -7.80 -22.49 -9.99
CA LEU A 86 -6.54 -23.23 -10.13
C LEU A 86 -6.54 -24.47 -9.22
N TYR A 87 -7.04 -24.32 -8.00
CA TYR A 87 -7.13 -25.38 -7.01
C TYR A 87 -8.03 -26.54 -7.48
N LEU A 88 -9.27 -26.25 -7.89
CA LEU A 88 -10.21 -27.25 -8.38
C LEU A 88 -9.71 -27.90 -9.67
N TYR A 89 -9.08 -27.14 -10.56
CA TYR A 89 -8.49 -27.67 -11.79
C TYR A 89 -7.41 -28.72 -11.48
N ILE A 90 -6.47 -28.40 -10.58
CA ILE A 90 -5.42 -29.32 -10.14
C ILE A 90 -6.00 -30.56 -9.48
N LEU A 91 -6.99 -30.38 -8.59
CA LEU A 91 -7.66 -31.48 -7.90
C LEU A 91 -8.31 -32.47 -8.89
N LEU A 92 -9.12 -31.97 -9.82
CA LEU A 92 -9.86 -32.80 -10.78
C LEU A 92 -8.92 -33.57 -11.73
N ILE A 93 -7.87 -32.93 -12.22
CA ILE A 93 -6.91 -33.60 -13.12
C ILE A 93 -6.12 -34.67 -12.35
N SER A 94 -5.71 -34.37 -11.13
CA SER A 94 -4.96 -35.32 -10.29
C SER A 94 -5.81 -36.54 -9.95
N ILE A 95 -7.07 -36.35 -9.55
CA ILE A 95 -8.02 -37.45 -9.31
C ILE A 95 -8.25 -38.26 -10.59
N LYS A 96 -8.41 -37.60 -11.74
CA LYS A 96 -8.68 -38.30 -13.00
C LYS A 96 -7.50 -39.14 -13.49
N LEU A 97 -6.27 -38.63 -13.36
CA LEU A 97 -5.08 -39.35 -13.80
C LEU A 97 -4.62 -40.40 -12.80
N PHE A 98 -4.73 -40.13 -11.50
CA PHE A 98 -4.21 -41.01 -10.45
C PHE A 98 -5.32 -41.79 -9.73
N GLY A 99 -6.34 -41.09 -9.23
CA GLY A 99 -7.40 -41.67 -8.40
C GLY A 99 -8.23 -42.72 -9.13
N ASN A 100 -8.89 -42.33 -10.22
CA ASN A 100 -9.79 -43.23 -10.95
C ASN A 100 -9.06 -44.45 -11.55
N GLN A 101 -7.77 -44.31 -11.88
CA GLN A 101 -7.00 -45.44 -12.42
C GLN A 101 -6.67 -46.50 -11.37
N ILE A 102 -6.53 -46.07 -10.11
CA ILE A 102 -6.35 -46.96 -8.96
C ILE A 102 -7.67 -47.65 -8.64
N GLU A 103 -8.77 -46.88 -8.56
CA GLU A 103 -10.09 -47.40 -8.17
C GLU A 103 -10.67 -48.35 -9.23
N ASP A 104 -10.55 -48.02 -10.52
CA ASP A 104 -11.11 -48.82 -11.61
C ASP A 104 -10.22 -50.00 -12.02
N ASN A 105 -9.08 -50.22 -11.35
CA ASN A 105 -8.05 -51.19 -11.72
C ASN A 105 -7.50 -51.05 -13.15
N SER A 106 -7.91 -50.01 -13.89
CA SER A 106 -7.49 -49.73 -15.27
C SER A 106 -5.99 -49.44 -15.41
N PHE A 107 -5.32 -49.13 -14.28
CA PHE A 107 -3.87 -49.09 -14.19
C PHE A 107 -3.22 -50.43 -14.62
N LEU A 108 -3.86 -51.59 -14.34
CA LEU A 108 -3.40 -52.90 -14.79
C LEU A 108 -3.30 -53.02 -16.31
N LEU A 109 -4.23 -52.41 -17.05
CA LEU A 109 -4.23 -52.38 -18.52
C LEU A 109 -3.16 -51.46 -19.10
N VAL A 110 -2.70 -50.47 -18.33
CA VAL A 110 -1.58 -49.60 -18.71
C VAL A 110 -0.24 -50.30 -18.42
N LEU A 111 -0.20 -51.17 -17.41
CA LEU A 111 0.97 -51.96 -17.01
C LEU A 111 1.28 -53.14 -17.93
N THR A 112 0.32 -53.64 -18.70
CA THR A 112 0.57 -54.65 -19.74
C THR A 112 1.28 -54.07 -20.96
N LYS A 113 1.39 -52.73 -21.07
CA LYS A 113 2.15 -52.06 -22.13
C LYS A 113 3.66 -52.09 -21.84
N PRO A 114 4.53 -52.00 -22.87
CA PRO A 114 5.99 -52.11 -22.72
C PRO A 114 6.65 -50.84 -22.13
N TYR A 115 6.08 -50.26 -21.08
CA TYR A 115 6.62 -49.10 -20.37
C TYR A 115 6.97 -49.48 -18.93
N ALA A 116 8.10 -48.97 -18.42
CA ALA A 116 8.44 -49.13 -17.01
C ALA A 116 7.45 -48.35 -16.14
N ARG A 117 7.11 -48.90 -14.96
CA ARG A 117 6.14 -48.29 -14.03
C ARG A 117 6.50 -46.84 -13.69
N ARG A 118 7.77 -46.60 -13.31
CA ARG A 118 8.30 -45.27 -12.99
C ARG A 118 8.13 -44.28 -14.14
N THR A 119 8.25 -44.74 -15.38
CA THR A 119 8.07 -43.89 -16.58
C THR A 119 6.62 -43.48 -16.77
N ILE A 120 5.66 -44.36 -16.54
CA ILE A 120 4.21 -44.02 -16.62
C ILE A 120 3.88 -42.95 -15.57
N ILE A 121 4.33 -43.16 -14.34
CA ILE A 121 4.12 -42.25 -13.20
C ILE A 121 4.70 -40.87 -13.49
N LEU A 122 5.96 -40.82 -13.93
CA LEU A 122 6.64 -39.56 -14.26
C LEU A 122 5.93 -38.82 -15.40
N ILE A 123 5.49 -39.54 -16.44
CA ILE A 123 4.74 -38.93 -17.55
C ILE A 123 3.40 -38.39 -17.06
N GLN A 124 2.68 -39.10 -16.18
CA GLN A 124 1.43 -38.58 -15.61
C GLN A 124 1.68 -37.28 -14.85
N TYR A 125 2.70 -37.22 -13.99
CA TYR A 125 3.11 -35.98 -13.31
C TYR A 125 3.42 -34.85 -14.29
N LEU A 126 4.23 -35.11 -15.32
CA LEU A 126 4.54 -34.11 -16.34
C LEU A 126 3.28 -33.63 -17.07
N VAL A 127 2.35 -34.53 -17.41
CA VAL A 127 1.09 -34.16 -18.06
C VAL A 127 0.26 -33.23 -17.17
N ILE A 128 0.17 -33.50 -15.86
CA ILE A 128 -0.52 -32.58 -14.92
C ILE A 128 0.17 -31.23 -14.94
N TYR A 129 1.48 -31.20 -14.73
CA TYR A 129 2.26 -29.96 -14.63
C TYR A 129 2.18 -29.11 -15.91
N PHE A 130 2.28 -29.73 -17.09
CA PHE A 130 2.15 -29.02 -18.36
C PHE A 130 0.70 -28.54 -18.60
N SER A 131 -0.31 -29.31 -18.21
CA SER A 131 -1.72 -28.89 -18.31
C SER A 131 -2.02 -27.70 -17.41
N THR A 132 -1.49 -27.70 -16.18
CA THR A 132 -1.64 -26.60 -15.23
C THR A 132 -0.84 -25.38 -15.64
N LEU A 133 0.38 -25.58 -16.16
CA LEU A 133 1.19 -24.50 -16.74
C LEU A 133 0.46 -23.84 -17.92
N PHE A 134 -0.15 -24.63 -18.79
CA PHE A 134 -0.95 -24.12 -19.90
C PHE A 134 -2.12 -23.26 -19.41
N LEU A 135 -2.85 -23.72 -18.39
CA LEU A 135 -3.94 -22.94 -17.78
C LEU A 135 -3.42 -21.61 -17.21
N ILE A 136 -2.36 -21.65 -16.38
CA ILE A 136 -1.77 -20.46 -15.76
C ILE A 136 -1.31 -19.46 -16.84
N MET A 137 -0.59 -19.94 -17.86
CA MET A 137 -0.12 -19.09 -18.97
C MET A 137 -1.29 -18.45 -19.72
N LEU A 138 -2.30 -19.24 -20.08
CA LEU A 138 -3.49 -18.73 -20.77
C LEU A 138 -4.20 -17.66 -19.92
N SER A 139 -4.39 -17.93 -18.63
CA SER A 139 -5.05 -17.00 -17.72
C SER A 139 -4.27 -15.70 -17.56
N VAL A 140 -2.95 -15.76 -17.33
CA VAL A 140 -2.11 -14.57 -17.16
C VAL A 140 -2.04 -13.77 -18.46
N ILE A 141 -1.93 -14.41 -19.63
CA ILE A 141 -1.91 -13.71 -20.92
C ILE A 141 -3.23 -12.97 -21.18
N ILE A 142 -4.38 -13.62 -20.96
CA ILE A 142 -5.69 -12.97 -21.13
C ILE A 142 -5.80 -11.77 -20.18
N PHE A 143 -5.42 -11.96 -18.92
CA PHE A 143 -5.46 -10.91 -17.90
C PHE A 143 -4.56 -9.72 -18.27
N LEU A 144 -3.35 -10.00 -18.75
CA LEU A 144 -2.37 -8.99 -19.17
C LEU A 144 -2.85 -8.20 -20.39
N VAL A 145 -3.37 -8.87 -21.43
CA VAL A 145 -3.84 -8.22 -22.66
C VAL A 145 -5.04 -7.33 -22.35
N LEU A 146 -6.07 -7.87 -21.69
CA LEU A 146 -7.26 -7.09 -21.35
C LEU A 146 -6.92 -5.94 -20.40
N GLY A 147 -6.11 -6.18 -19.38
CA GLY A 147 -5.73 -5.14 -18.43
C GLY A 147 -4.98 -3.98 -19.09
N ASN A 148 -4.03 -4.25 -19.98
CA ASN A 148 -3.32 -3.18 -20.69
C ASN A 148 -4.23 -2.40 -21.66
N ILE A 149 -5.22 -3.05 -22.29
CA ILE A 149 -6.22 -2.34 -23.11
C ILE A 149 -7.02 -1.33 -22.25
N PHE A 150 -7.44 -1.73 -21.05
CA PHE A 150 -8.17 -0.83 -20.14
C PHE A 150 -7.29 0.28 -19.57
N ILE A 151 -6.04 -0.01 -19.19
CA ILE A 151 -5.07 0.99 -18.72
C ILE A 151 -4.84 2.05 -19.81
N ALA A 152 -4.64 1.63 -21.06
CA ALA A 152 -4.48 2.55 -22.19
C ALA A 152 -5.74 3.39 -22.42
N SER A 153 -6.93 2.79 -22.31
CA SER A 153 -8.21 3.48 -22.49
C SER A 153 -8.46 4.53 -21.40
N LYS A 154 -8.07 4.26 -20.14
CA LYS A 154 -8.20 5.20 -19.02
C LYS A 154 -7.00 6.15 -18.84
N LYS A 155 -5.96 6.05 -19.69
CA LYS A 155 -4.70 6.83 -19.57
C LYS A 155 -4.06 6.76 -18.18
N LEU A 156 -4.10 5.58 -17.55
CA LEU A 156 -3.50 5.38 -16.23
C LEU A 156 -2.00 5.14 -16.36
N ASN A 157 -1.18 5.82 -15.55
CA ASN A 157 0.27 5.60 -15.46
C ASN A 157 0.64 4.33 -14.66
N LEU A 158 -0.09 3.22 -14.90
CA LEU A 158 0.02 1.96 -14.15
C LEU A 158 0.59 0.80 -14.96
N ALA A 159 0.81 0.97 -16.26
CA ALA A 159 1.14 -0.14 -17.16
C ALA A 159 2.38 -0.94 -16.70
N VAL A 160 3.46 -0.25 -16.34
CA VAL A 160 4.71 -0.90 -15.89
C VAL A 160 4.49 -1.70 -14.61
N PHE A 161 3.78 -1.11 -13.63
CA PHE A 161 3.48 -1.78 -12.38
C PHE A 161 2.56 -2.98 -12.58
N PHE A 162 1.47 -2.81 -13.33
CA PHE A 162 0.51 -3.87 -13.62
C PHE A 162 1.18 -5.08 -14.30
N ASN A 163 2.11 -4.83 -15.23
CA ASN A 163 2.88 -5.89 -15.88
C ASN A 163 3.81 -6.63 -14.91
N LYS A 164 4.50 -5.91 -14.00
CA LYS A 164 5.28 -6.53 -12.92
C LYS A 164 4.40 -7.38 -12.00
N LEU A 165 3.19 -6.92 -11.72
CA LEU A 165 2.23 -7.63 -10.89
C LEU A 165 1.73 -8.92 -11.57
N CYS A 166 1.41 -8.88 -12.86
CA CYS A 166 1.08 -10.07 -13.64
C CYS A 166 2.22 -11.11 -13.62
N LEU A 167 3.47 -10.65 -13.70
CA LEU A 167 4.64 -11.54 -13.58
C LEU A 167 4.74 -12.16 -12.18
N LYS A 168 4.52 -11.37 -11.12
CA LYS A 168 4.48 -11.87 -9.73
C LYS A 168 3.35 -12.89 -9.53
N LEU A 169 2.17 -12.65 -10.11
CA LEU A 169 1.04 -13.59 -10.12
C LEU A 169 1.41 -14.90 -10.81
N PHE A 170 2.11 -14.82 -11.95
CA PHE A 170 2.60 -16.01 -12.65
C PHE A 170 3.55 -16.83 -11.78
N LEU A 171 4.57 -16.19 -11.19
CA LEU A 171 5.55 -16.86 -10.33
C LEU A 171 4.91 -17.48 -9.08
N PHE A 172 4.01 -16.75 -8.41
CA PHE A 172 3.26 -17.25 -7.28
C PHE A 172 2.38 -18.46 -7.66
N SER A 173 1.68 -18.39 -8.78
CA SER A 173 0.82 -19.48 -9.28
C SER A 173 1.63 -20.73 -9.62
N LEU A 174 2.85 -20.59 -10.13
CA LEU A 174 3.77 -21.71 -10.36
C LEU A 174 4.19 -22.38 -9.04
N LEU A 175 4.58 -21.58 -8.04
CA LEU A 175 4.95 -22.10 -6.72
C LEU A 175 3.77 -22.83 -6.08
N PHE A 176 2.60 -22.17 -6.05
CA PHE A 176 1.37 -22.73 -5.47
C PHE A 176 0.94 -24.03 -6.16
N SER A 177 0.91 -24.04 -7.51
CA SER A 177 0.53 -25.24 -8.27
C SER A 177 1.48 -26.40 -8.04
N PHE A 178 2.79 -26.16 -7.98
CA PHE A 178 3.77 -27.20 -7.68
C PHE A 178 3.52 -27.85 -6.31
N LEU A 179 3.31 -27.03 -5.27
CA LEU A 179 3.00 -27.50 -3.92
C LEU A 179 1.68 -28.28 -3.88
N LEU A 180 0.66 -27.77 -4.54
CA LEU A 180 -0.67 -28.37 -4.55
C LEU A 180 -0.71 -29.70 -5.31
N ILE A 181 -0.09 -29.79 -6.50
CA ILE A 181 -0.03 -31.03 -7.28
C ILE A 181 0.60 -32.15 -6.44
N ASN A 182 1.75 -31.90 -5.83
CA ASN A 182 2.44 -32.91 -5.02
C ASN A 182 1.59 -33.34 -3.80
N SER A 183 0.88 -32.41 -3.18
CA SER A 183 0.01 -32.68 -2.02
C SER A 183 -1.23 -33.49 -2.40
N VAL A 184 -1.91 -33.12 -3.50
CA VAL A 184 -3.09 -33.85 -4.00
C VAL A 184 -2.70 -35.26 -4.41
N VAL A 185 -1.64 -35.41 -5.20
CA VAL A 185 -1.22 -36.74 -5.69
C VAL A 185 -0.86 -37.63 -4.51
N PHE A 186 -0.10 -37.13 -3.53
CA PHE A 186 0.19 -37.86 -2.31
C PHE A 186 -1.08 -38.33 -1.59
N LEU A 187 -2.07 -37.46 -1.37
CA LEU A 187 -3.32 -37.85 -0.71
C LEU A 187 -4.15 -38.85 -1.52
N VAL A 188 -4.20 -38.71 -2.84
CA VAL A 188 -4.83 -39.70 -3.75
C VAL A 188 -4.13 -41.07 -3.69
N THR A 189 -2.83 -41.11 -3.38
CA THR A 189 -2.15 -42.40 -3.19
C THR A 189 -2.55 -43.10 -1.89
N LEU A 190 -2.94 -42.34 -0.86
CA LEU A 190 -3.26 -42.87 0.48
C LEU A 190 -4.75 -43.16 0.66
N PHE A 191 -5.62 -42.26 0.19
CA PHE A 191 -7.06 -42.29 0.44
C PHE A 191 -7.87 -42.54 -0.83
N ASN A 192 -9.14 -42.90 -0.66
CA ASN A 192 -10.11 -42.97 -1.76
C ASN A 192 -10.40 -41.55 -2.30
N THR A 193 -10.68 -41.44 -3.61
CA THR A 193 -10.98 -40.18 -4.30
C THR A 193 -12.07 -39.36 -3.62
N ARG A 194 -13.11 -40.00 -3.06
CA ARG A 194 -14.20 -39.32 -2.34
C ARG A 194 -13.71 -38.60 -1.08
N ILE A 195 -12.82 -39.24 -0.32
CA ILE A 195 -12.24 -38.67 0.90
C ILE A 195 -11.32 -37.50 0.54
N VAL A 196 -10.49 -37.69 -0.49
CA VAL A 196 -9.61 -36.61 -0.97
C VAL A 196 -10.44 -35.41 -1.42
N PHE A 197 -11.50 -35.61 -2.20
CA PHE A 197 -12.36 -34.52 -2.65
C PHE A 197 -12.98 -33.75 -1.47
N LEU A 198 -13.44 -34.47 -0.42
CA LEU A 198 -13.98 -33.85 0.80
C LEU A 198 -12.93 -32.98 1.53
N ILE A 199 -11.72 -33.53 1.77
CA ILE A 199 -10.63 -32.80 2.43
C ILE A 199 -10.29 -31.53 1.65
N PHE A 200 -10.12 -31.64 0.33
CA PHE A 200 -9.76 -30.50 -0.50
C PHE A 200 -10.88 -29.47 -0.61
N SER A 201 -12.16 -29.87 -0.53
CA SER A 201 -13.29 -28.94 -0.46
C SER A 201 -13.27 -28.10 0.82
N ILE A 202 -13.00 -28.73 1.99
CA ILE A 202 -12.86 -28.02 3.27
C ILE A 202 -11.71 -27.00 3.20
N PHE A 203 -10.56 -27.41 2.65
CA PHE A 203 -9.41 -26.53 2.48
C PHE A 203 -9.70 -25.35 1.54
N CYS A 204 -10.45 -25.57 0.45
CA CYS A 204 -10.86 -24.50 -0.46
C CYS A 204 -11.66 -23.40 0.29
N SER A 205 -12.56 -23.79 1.19
CA SER A 205 -13.31 -22.85 2.03
C SER A 205 -12.43 -22.12 3.04
N LEU A 206 -11.48 -22.83 3.67
CA LEU A 206 -10.57 -22.24 4.65
C LEU A 206 -9.56 -21.27 4.02
N PHE A 207 -9.16 -21.48 2.77
CA PHE A 207 -8.29 -20.57 2.02
C PHE A 207 -8.88 -19.16 1.89
N ILE A 208 -10.20 -19.04 1.70
CA ILE A 208 -10.90 -17.74 1.63
C ILE A 208 -10.88 -17.03 3.00
N LEU A 209 -10.93 -17.81 4.09
CA LEU A 209 -10.90 -17.30 5.46
C LEU A 209 -9.49 -17.12 6.03
N GLY A 210 -8.45 -17.46 5.25
CA GLY A 210 -7.08 -17.56 5.72
C GLY A 210 -6.48 -16.25 6.24
N GLY A 211 -6.90 -15.10 5.70
CA GLY A 211 -6.43 -13.78 6.14
C GLY A 211 -7.17 -13.19 7.34
N LEU A 212 -8.33 -13.74 7.74
CA LEU A 212 -9.14 -13.18 8.83
C LEU A 212 -8.41 -13.09 10.18
N PRO A 213 -7.60 -14.09 10.60
CA PRO A 213 -6.87 -13.99 11.86
C PRO A 213 -5.95 -12.77 11.90
N TYR A 214 -5.23 -12.48 10.81
CA TYR A 214 -4.40 -11.28 10.69
C TYR A 214 -5.24 -10.02 10.86
N THR A 215 -6.34 -9.89 10.11
CA THR A 215 -7.18 -8.67 10.11
C THR A 215 -7.78 -8.41 11.49
N LEU A 216 -8.23 -9.46 12.18
CA LEU A 216 -8.75 -9.35 13.54
C LEU A 216 -7.68 -8.93 14.56
N ILE A 217 -6.46 -9.47 14.43
CA ILE A 217 -5.34 -9.10 15.29
C ILE A 217 -4.93 -7.64 15.02
N LYS A 218 -4.80 -7.26 13.74
CA LYS A 218 -4.48 -5.89 13.31
C LYS A 218 -5.45 -4.87 13.93
N TYR A 219 -6.75 -5.11 13.81
CA TYR A 219 -7.78 -4.25 14.41
C TYR A 219 -7.67 -4.15 15.95
N LYS A 220 -7.31 -5.24 16.63
CA LYS A 220 -7.14 -5.26 18.09
C LYS A 220 -5.92 -4.44 18.56
N ILE A 221 -4.87 -4.36 17.74
CA ILE A 221 -3.60 -3.73 18.13
C ILE A 221 -3.46 -2.28 17.67
N GLU A 222 -4.10 -1.88 16.56
CA GLU A 222 -3.94 -0.53 15.96
C GLU A 222 -4.22 0.61 16.93
N ASN A 223 -5.19 0.42 17.83
CA ASN A 223 -5.61 1.41 18.82
C ASN A 223 -4.83 1.32 20.15
N ILE A 224 -3.88 0.40 20.29
CA ILE A 224 -3.03 0.35 21.48
C ILE A 224 -2.11 1.58 21.43
N SER A 225 -2.16 2.39 22.49
CA SER A 225 -1.30 3.57 22.62
C SER A 225 -0.16 3.30 23.60
N PHE A 226 1.05 3.63 23.19
CA PHE A 226 2.26 3.57 23.99
C PHE A 226 2.52 4.95 24.60
N ASN A 227 2.75 4.98 25.90
CA ASN A 227 3.05 6.21 26.61
C ASN A 227 4.57 6.30 26.79
N PHE A 228 5.16 7.45 26.49
CA PHE A 228 6.57 7.75 26.63
C PHE A 228 6.79 8.71 27.80
N ASN A 229 7.93 8.56 28.49
CA ASN A 229 8.37 9.49 29.51
C ASN A 229 9.14 10.62 28.80
N ASP A 230 8.48 11.75 28.54
CA ASP A 230 9.13 12.99 28.08
C ASP A 230 9.42 13.88 29.30
N SER A 231 10.49 14.67 29.21
CA SER A 231 10.85 15.74 30.14
C SER A 231 9.71 16.71 30.45
N ASP A 232 8.82 16.97 29.48
CA ASP A 232 7.74 17.96 29.62
C ASP A 232 6.33 17.36 29.83
N GLY A 233 6.20 16.03 29.88
CA GLY A 233 4.90 15.39 30.07
C GLY A 233 4.82 13.94 29.59
N ASN A 234 3.60 13.39 29.52
CA ASN A 234 3.37 12.07 28.96
C ASN A 234 2.92 12.21 27.50
N VAL A 235 3.71 11.70 26.55
CA VAL A 235 3.32 11.61 25.15
C VAL A 235 2.73 10.23 24.88
N SER A 236 1.57 10.17 24.23
CA SER A 236 0.91 8.92 23.87
C SER A 236 0.89 8.74 22.36
N LEU A 237 1.55 7.70 21.86
CA LEU A 237 1.59 7.35 20.45
C LEU A 237 0.83 6.05 20.20
N SER A 238 -0.16 6.09 19.29
CA SER A 238 -0.83 4.87 18.84
C SER A 238 0.13 3.96 18.06
N LEU A 239 -0.11 2.65 18.07
CA LEU A 239 0.67 1.70 17.27
C LEU A 239 0.62 2.05 15.77
N MET A 240 -0.49 2.62 15.30
CA MET A 240 -0.58 3.16 13.94
C MET A 240 0.49 4.22 13.66
N LYS A 241 0.62 5.25 14.52
CA LYS A 241 1.66 6.28 14.40
C LYS A 241 3.07 5.70 14.50
N VAL A 242 3.27 4.71 15.39
CA VAL A 242 4.56 4.01 15.50
C VAL A 242 4.90 3.29 14.20
N ASN A 243 3.97 2.52 13.64
CA ASN A 243 4.18 1.81 12.38
C ASN A 243 4.43 2.78 11.22
N GLN A 244 3.70 3.89 11.15
CA GLN A 244 3.92 4.95 10.16
C GLN A 244 5.33 5.50 10.27
N ALA A 245 5.74 5.96 11.46
CA ALA A 245 7.08 6.49 11.69
C ALA A 245 8.18 5.49 11.28
N THR A 246 8.05 4.22 11.69
CA THR A 246 9.05 3.18 11.36
C THR A 246 9.17 2.88 9.87
N ARG A 247 8.05 2.90 9.13
CA ARG A 247 8.05 2.59 7.69
C ARG A 247 8.40 3.79 6.82
N PHE A 248 8.14 5.01 7.30
CA PHE A 248 8.28 6.24 6.54
C PHE A 248 9.65 6.37 5.89
N LYS A 249 10.73 6.24 6.67
CA LYS A 249 12.10 6.36 6.15
C LYS A 249 12.39 5.37 5.03
N ASN A 250 12.03 4.09 5.22
CA ASN A 250 12.23 3.05 4.22
C ASN A 250 11.43 3.34 2.94
N PHE A 251 10.19 3.82 3.07
CA PHE A 251 9.35 4.15 1.92
C PHE A 251 9.81 5.41 1.19
N LEU A 252 10.36 6.39 1.93
CA LEU A 252 10.97 7.58 1.36
C LEU A 252 12.22 7.22 0.53
N GLU A 253 13.12 6.39 1.08
CA GLU A 253 14.35 5.94 0.40
C GLU A 253 14.06 5.18 -0.90
N HIS A 254 12.93 4.46 -0.97
CA HIS A 254 12.50 3.71 -2.14
C HIS A 254 11.58 4.49 -3.10
N ASN A 255 11.39 5.81 -2.89
CA ASN A 255 10.50 6.68 -3.67
C ASN A 255 9.04 6.16 -3.74
N LEU A 256 8.54 5.59 -2.64
CA LEU A 256 7.18 5.07 -2.55
C LEU A 256 6.18 6.10 -2.02
N ILE A 257 6.64 7.27 -1.58
CA ILE A 257 5.80 8.39 -1.13
C ILE A 257 5.63 9.37 -2.28
N LYS A 258 4.42 9.91 -2.48
CA LYS A 258 4.13 10.94 -3.48
C LYS A 258 5.04 12.14 -3.31
N TYR A 259 5.25 12.84 -4.44
CA TYR A 259 6.09 14.03 -4.51
C TYR A 259 7.51 13.75 -3.99
N PRO A 260 8.22 12.76 -4.57
CA PRO A 260 9.39 12.18 -3.95
C PRO A 260 10.52 13.18 -3.72
N ASN A 261 10.70 14.17 -4.60
CA ASN A 261 11.76 15.17 -4.45
C ASN A 261 11.37 16.19 -3.38
N LEU A 262 10.13 16.68 -3.41
CA LEU A 262 9.64 17.63 -2.40
C LEU A 262 9.65 17.00 -0.99
N THR A 263 9.05 15.82 -0.83
CA THR A 263 9.00 15.11 0.45
C THR A 263 10.40 14.80 0.97
N LYS A 264 11.32 14.35 0.10
CA LYS A 264 12.70 14.05 0.48
C LYS A 264 13.47 15.30 0.88
N THR A 265 13.31 16.41 0.16
CA THR A 265 14.00 17.67 0.48
C THR A 265 13.57 18.20 1.85
N ILE A 266 12.27 18.20 2.14
CA ILE A 266 11.78 18.66 3.46
C ILE A 266 12.22 17.70 4.58
N PHE A 267 12.23 16.39 4.34
CA PHE A 267 12.64 15.43 5.36
C PHE A 267 14.17 15.36 5.54
N ASP A 268 14.93 14.98 4.52
CA ASP A 268 16.38 14.72 4.60
C ASP A 268 17.19 16.02 4.71
N ASP A 269 16.85 17.05 3.93
CA ASP A 269 17.66 18.25 3.82
C ASP A 269 17.30 19.32 4.86
N PHE A 270 16.12 19.24 5.48
CA PHE A 270 15.66 20.19 6.48
C PHE A 270 15.48 19.54 7.86
N TYR A 271 14.39 18.80 8.11
CA TYR A 271 14.06 18.35 9.47
C TYR A 271 14.98 17.28 10.06
N ASN A 272 15.55 16.39 9.25
CA ASN A 272 16.43 15.35 9.76
C ASN A 272 17.78 15.90 10.26
N LYS A 273 18.05 17.20 10.06
CA LYS A 273 19.22 17.91 10.62
C LYS A 273 18.92 18.62 11.93
N TRP A 274 17.64 18.82 12.25
CA TRP A 274 17.23 19.52 13.47
C TRP A 274 17.31 18.59 14.66
N ASP A 275 17.59 19.16 15.83
CA ASP A 275 17.49 18.43 17.08
C ASP A 275 16.04 18.35 17.60
N PHE A 276 15.81 17.53 18.62
CA PHE A 276 14.48 17.31 19.18
C PHE A 276 13.84 18.61 19.72
N ASN A 277 14.64 19.49 20.34
CA ASN A 277 14.14 20.73 20.92
C ASN A 277 13.78 21.73 19.83
N GLU A 278 14.57 21.80 18.76
CA GLU A 278 14.28 22.61 17.57
C GLU A 278 12.97 22.17 16.90
N ILE A 279 12.72 20.87 16.82
CA ILE A 279 11.46 20.34 16.26
C ILE A 279 10.27 20.62 17.18
N LYS A 280 10.46 20.58 18.52
CA LYS A 280 9.42 20.83 19.52
C LYS A 280 9.06 22.31 19.62
N ASP A 281 10.05 23.19 19.71
CA ASP A 281 9.90 24.65 19.70
C ASP A 281 9.75 25.20 18.28
N PHE A 282 8.90 24.55 17.49
CA PHE A 282 8.70 24.84 16.08
C PHE A 282 8.32 26.29 15.77
N HIS A 283 7.65 26.96 16.72
CA HIS A 283 7.19 28.34 16.58
C HIS A 283 8.19 29.39 17.09
N SER A 284 9.37 28.99 17.58
CA SER A 284 10.38 29.96 18.02
C SER A 284 10.87 30.83 16.87
N GLN A 285 11.23 32.08 17.15
CA GLN A 285 11.67 33.03 16.12
C GLN A 285 12.85 32.50 15.29
N ASN A 286 13.86 31.91 15.94
CA ASN A 286 15.01 31.32 15.27
C ASN A 286 14.60 30.19 14.30
N ASN A 287 13.64 29.35 14.70
CA ASN A 287 13.14 28.28 13.86
C ASN A 287 12.28 28.81 12.70
N GLN A 288 11.54 29.91 12.89
CA GLN A 288 10.85 30.59 11.80
C GLN A 288 11.84 31.17 10.78
N GLU A 289 12.91 31.80 11.23
CA GLU A 289 13.99 32.32 10.37
C GLU A 289 14.66 31.21 9.55
N ASN A 290 14.97 30.07 10.18
CA ASN A 290 15.51 28.90 9.47
C ASN A 290 14.55 28.36 8.40
N ARG A 291 13.23 28.38 8.67
CA ARG A 291 12.20 27.97 7.72
C ARG A 291 12.10 28.93 6.53
N TRP A 292 12.11 30.24 6.78
CA TRP A 292 12.13 31.24 5.70
C TRP A 292 13.37 31.08 4.83
N GLN A 293 14.54 30.89 5.44
CA GLN A 293 15.79 30.66 4.69
C GLN A 293 15.68 29.41 3.81
N PHE A 294 15.19 28.29 4.36
CA PHE A 294 14.99 27.06 3.59
C PHE A 294 14.07 27.26 2.38
N TYR A 295 12.91 27.90 2.56
CA TYR A 295 11.99 28.15 1.44
C TYR A 295 12.51 29.19 0.46
N GLN A 296 13.33 30.14 0.92
CA GLN A 296 14.02 31.10 0.06
C GLN A 296 15.10 30.41 -0.79
N ASP A 297 15.84 29.45 -0.23
CA ASP A 297 16.83 28.65 -0.95
C ASP A 297 16.18 27.76 -2.02
N LEU A 298 14.94 27.31 -1.78
CA LEU A 298 14.10 26.62 -2.77
C LEU A 298 13.49 27.58 -3.82
N GLY A 299 13.66 28.90 -3.68
CA GLY A 299 13.11 29.89 -4.59
C GLY A 299 11.59 30.08 -4.49
N LEU A 300 10.98 29.66 -3.37
CA LEU A 300 9.54 29.72 -3.12
C LEU A 300 9.09 30.99 -2.40
N ILE A 301 10.04 31.78 -1.86
CA ILE A 301 9.79 33.07 -1.22
C ILE A 301 10.41 34.19 -2.08
N ASP A 302 9.63 35.22 -2.36
CA ASP A 302 10.09 36.47 -2.97
C ASP A 302 10.91 37.27 -1.94
N ARG A 303 12.01 37.86 -2.40
CA ARG A 303 12.91 38.65 -1.55
C ARG A 303 12.48 40.11 -1.41
N ASN A 304 11.46 40.52 -2.15
CA ASN A 304 10.97 41.89 -2.16
C ASN A 304 9.84 42.07 -1.16
N GLU A 305 9.95 43.10 -0.33
CA GLU A 305 8.88 43.54 0.56
C GLU A 305 7.63 43.92 -0.25
N LEU A 306 6.47 43.45 0.21
CA LEU A 306 5.18 43.83 -0.36
C LEU A 306 4.50 44.86 0.54
N THR A 307 4.27 46.05 -0.01
CA THR A 307 3.43 47.06 0.62
C THR A 307 2.03 47.06 0.02
N LYS A 308 1.00 47.01 0.87
CA LYS A 308 -0.41 47.11 0.46
C LYS A 308 -1.16 48.15 1.28
N THR A 309 -1.96 48.95 0.58
CA THR A 309 -2.75 50.02 1.17
C THR A 309 -4.21 49.86 0.78
N PHE A 310 -5.09 49.77 1.77
CA PHE A 310 -6.54 49.65 1.59
C PHE A 310 -7.21 50.88 2.16
N ASN A 311 -7.84 51.69 1.32
CA ASN A 311 -8.69 52.80 1.76
C ASN A 311 -10.10 52.25 1.93
N THR A 312 -10.59 52.20 3.15
CA THR A 312 -11.85 51.52 3.48
C THR A 312 -12.62 52.29 4.55
N ASN A 313 -13.85 51.86 4.79
CA ASN A 313 -14.63 52.30 5.94
C ASN A 313 -14.72 51.13 6.92
N ILE A 314 -14.11 51.28 8.09
CA ILE A 314 -14.14 50.24 9.13
C ILE A 314 -15.44 50.38 9.91
N ILE A 315 -16.21 49.31 9.96
CA ILE A 315 -17.48 49.21 10.68
C ILE A 315 -17.25 48.64 12.08
N SER A 316 -16.35 47.66 12.19
CA SER A 316 -15.95 47.03 13.46
C SER A 316 -14.48 46.63 13.40
N TRP A 317 -13.77 46.85 14.50
CA TRP A 317 -12.40 46.36 14.71
C TRP A 317 -12.31 45.87 16.16
N PHE A 318 -12.01 44.58 16.33
CA PHE A 318 -11.98 43.94 17.65
C PHE A 318 -11.02 44.70 18.59
N ASP A 319 -11.43 44.90 19.84
CA ASP A 319 -10.71 45.66 20.87
C ASP A 319 -10.36 47.13 20.55
N HIS A 320 -10.77 47.66 19.38
CA HIS A 320 -10.48 49.03 18.95
C HIS A 320 -11.73 49.76 18.42
N ASN A 321 -12.62 50.16 19.33
CA ASN A 321 -13.83 50.93 18.99
C ASN A 321 -13.54 52.32 18.41
N ASP A 322 -12.32 52.83 18.57
CA ASP A 322 -11.90 54.14 18.11
C ASP A 322 -11.53 54.18 16.62
N ILE A 323 -11.32 53.03 15.97
CA ILE A 323 -10.93 52.88 14.56
C ILE A 323 -12.13 52.97 13.58
N VAL A 324 -13.37 53.01 14.11
CA VAL A 324 -14.59 53.02 13.29
C VAL A 324 -14.69 54.29 12.42
N GLY A 325 -14.88 54.11 11.11
CA GLY A 325 -14.98 55.20 10.13
C GLY A 325 -13.97 55.10 8.98
N PRO A 326 -13.83 56.19 8.19
CA PRO A 326 -12.89 56.25 7.09
C PRO A 326 -11.46 56.02 7.57
N SER A 327 -10.85 54.95 7.07
CA SER A 327 -9.56 54.46 7.53
C SER A 327 -8.71 53.94 6.37
N THR A 328 -7.40 53.93 6.57
CA THR A 328 -6.44 53.32 5.66
C THR A 328 -5.69 52.23 6.39
N ILE A 329 -5.82 50.99 5.90
CA ILE A 329 -5.05 49.85 6.39
C ILE A 329 -3.78 49.76 5.54
N TYR A 330 -2.62 49.80 6.19
CA TYR A 330 -1.31 49.73 5.57
C TYR A 330 -0.58 48.48 6.06
N LEU A 331 -0.22 47.59 5.15
CA LEU A 331 0.45 46.33 5.44
C LEU A 331 1.81 46.31 4.77
N ILE A 332 2.84 45.88 5.51
CA ILE A 332 4.17 45.57 5.00
C ILE A 332 4.46 44.11 5.30
N GLN A 333 4.70 43.31 4.26
CA GLN A 333 5.05 41.90 4.37
C GLN A 333 6.50 41.68 3.93
N ASN A 334 7.32 41.11 4.82
CA ASN A 334 8.74 40.81 4.56
C ASN A 334 8.92 39.57 3.69
N HIS A 335 8.25 38.49 4.08
CA HIS A 335 8.40 37.19 3.46
C HIS A 335 7.09 36.80 2.79
N ARG A 336 7.12 36.70 1.45
CA ARG A 336 5.96 36.33 0.65
C ARG A 336 6.25 35.11 -0.19
N PHE A 337 5.41 34.08 -0.06
CA PHE A 337 5.43 32.96 -0.99
C PHE A 337 5.05 33.40 -2.40
N ILE A 338 5.76 32.88 -3.39
CA ILE A 338 5.46 33.12 -4.80
C ILE A 338 4.02 32.71 -5.13
N SER A 339 3.41 33.36 -6.12
CA SER A 339 2.09 32.96 -6.62
C SER A 339 2.16 31.65 -7.39
N LEU A 340 1.00 31.01 -7.59
CA LEU A 340 0.89 29.83 -8.43
C LEU A 340 1.36 30.10 -9.87
N ASP A 341 1.07 31.29 -10.41
CA ASP A 341 1.52 31.70 -11.74
C ASP A 341 3.03 31.86 -11.81
N GLN A 342 3.65 32.43 -10.76
CA GLN A 342 5.10 32.55 -10.66
C GLN A 342 5.77 31.16 -10.61
N LEU A 343 5.20 30.23 -9.82
CA LEU A 343 5.66 28.83 -9.77
C LEU A 343 5.59 28.16 -11.16
N GLN A 344 4.46 28.31 -11.87
CA GLN A 344 4.30 27.76 -13.22
C GLN A 344 5.28 28.36 -14.22
N ASN A 345 5.56 29.66 -14.12
CA ASN A 345 6.54 30.34 -14.97
C ASN A 345 7.97 29.86 -14.68
N GLN A 346 8.35 29.70 -13.41
CA GLN A 346 9.66 29.15 -13.01
C GLN A 346 9.88 27.74 -13.57
N ILE A 347 8.87 26.87 -13.49
CA ILE A 347 8.93 25.51 -14.04
C ILE A 347 9.10 25.54 -15.56
N SER A 348 8.32 26.39 -16.24
CA SER A 348 8.34 26.50 -17.70
C SER A 348 9.70 26.98 -18.25
N GLN A 349 10.47 27.71 -17.44
CA GLN A 349 11.81 28.20 -17.79
C GLN A 349 12.92 27.16 -17.54
N LYS A 350 12.67 26.13 -16.71
CA LYS A 350 13.62 25.04 -16.43
C LYS A 350 13.41 23.87 -17.41
N ILE A 351 14.30 23.75 -18.40
CA ILE A 351 14.25 22.63 -19.36
C ILE A 351 14.69 21.33 -18.67
N GLY A 352 13.75 20.39 -18.50
CA GLY A 352 14.06 18.95 -18.41
C GLY A 352 14.27 18.33 -17.02
N ASN A 353 13.99 19.00 -15.90
CA ASN A 353 14.16 18.38 -14.58
C ASN A 353 12.83 18.16 -13.85
N VAL A 354 12.62 16.91 -13.43
CA VAL A 354 11.78 16.53 -12.30
C VAL A 354 12.41 17.19 -11.05
N SER A 355 11.76 18.22 -10.51
CA SER A 355 12.28 19.06 -9.43
C SER A 355 11.23 19.28 -8.33
N VAL A 356 11.66 19.85 -7.20
CA VAL A 356 10.79 20.20 -6.05
C VAL A 356 9.58 21.03 -6.48
N GLU A 357 9.77 21.97 -7.40
CA GLU A 357 8.70 22.83 -7.92
C GLU A 357 7.67 22.05 -8.74
N SER A 358 8.14 21.07 -9.54
CA SER A 358 7.23 20.22 -10.33
C SER A 358 6.37 19.32 -9.45
N ASP A 359 6.96 18.79 -8.38
CA ASP A 359 6.27 18.01 -7.35
C ASP A 359 5.25 18.87 -6.60
N LEU A 360 5.61 20.10 -6.24
CA LEU A 360 4.71 21.05 -5.58
C LEU A 360 3.53 21.43 -6.47
N LEU A 361 3.76 21.71 -7.76
CA LEU A 361 2.68 22.00 -8.70
C LEU A 361 1.75 20.79 -8.88
N ALA A 362 2.30 19.57 -8.97
CA ALA A 362 1.50 18.35 -9.02
C ALA A 362 0.62 18.20 -7.77
N MET A 363 1.19 18.47 -6.59
CA MET A 363 0.45 18.43 -5.32
C MET A 363 -0.69 19.43 -5.26
N ILE A 364 -0.45 20.68 -5.66
CA ILE A 364 -1.49 21.72 -5.72
C ILE A 364 -2.63 21.30 -6.65
N ASN A 365 -2.30 20.72 -7.82
CA ASN A 365 -3.30 20.25 -8.77
C ASN A 365 -4.11 19.06 -8.25
N ASP A 366 -3.49 18.16 -7.49
CA ASP A 366 -4.18 17.02 -6.89
C ASP A 366 -5.13 17.48 -5.76
N TYR A 367 -4.69 18.43 -4.92
CA TYR A 367 -5.58 19.06 -3.93
C TYR A 367 -6.74 19.81 -4.58
N ALA A 368 -6.50 20.55 -5.68
CA ALA A 368 -7.58 21.21 -6.42
C ALA A 368 -8.65 20.23 -6.93
N LYS A 369 -8.31 18.97 -7.22
CA LYS A 369 -9.27 17.96 -7.68
C LYS A 369 -10.04 17.29 -6.54
N GLN A 370 -9.43 17.21 -5.35
CA GLN A 370 -10.00 16.50 -4.21
C GLN A 370 -11.17 17.26 -3.57
N TYR A 371 -11.17 18.60 -3.64
CA TYR A 371 -12.17 19.46 -2.99
C TYR A 371 -13.21 19.96 -4.00
N HIS A 372 -14.49 19.98 -3.59
CA HIS A 372 -15.61 20.41 -4.42
C HIS A 372 -15.44 21.83 -4.99
N ASP A 373 -14.91 22.76 -4.17
CA ASP A 373 -14.68 24.16 -4.55
C ASP A 373 -13.23 24.42 -4.99
N GLY A 374 -12.53 23.38 -5.44
CA GLY A 374 -11.15 23.46 -5.89
C GLY A 374 -10.18 23.96 -4.82
N LEU A 375 -9.20 24.77 -5.22
CA LEU A 375 -8.18 25.34 -4.34
C LEU A 375 -8.78 26.20 -3.23
N THR A 376 -9.87 26.91 -3.49
CA THR A 376 -10.53 27.74 -2.48
C THR A 376 -11.10 26.89 -1.36
N GLY A 377 -11.76 25.77 -1.71
CA GLY A 377 -12.26 24.80 -0.72
C GLY A 377 -11.13 24.21 0.13
N PHE A 378 -10.01 23.83 -0.50
CA PHE A 378 -8.82 23.36 0.20
C PHE A 378 -8.29 24.42 1.18
N MET A 379 -7.97 25.63 0.71
CA MET A 379 -7.37 26.68 1.55
C MET A 379 -8.29 27.10 2.70
N ASN A 380 -9.61 27.16 2.48
CA ASN A 380 -10.57 27.46 3.54
C ASN A 380 -10.60 26.38 4.63
N THR A 381 -10.35 25.11 4.28
CA THR A 381 -10.34 23.99 5.24
C THR A 381 -9.14 24.05 6.18
N ILE A 382 -8.02 24.60 5.72
CA ILE A 382 -6.75 24.66 6.46
C ILE A 382 -6.32 26.10 6.81
N ASN A 383 -7.24 27.06 6.73
CA ASN A 383 -6.97 28.49 6.94
C ASN A 383 -6.40 28.80 8.35
N ILE A 384 -6.65 27.93 9.33
CA ILE A 384 -6.08 28.01 10.68
C ILE A 384 -4.53 28.03 10.68
N LYS A 385 -3.89 27.53 9.62
CA LYS A 385 -2.42 27.45 9.49
C LYS A 385 -1.75 28.75 9.03
N VAL A 386 -2.54 29.79 8.72
CA VAL A 386 -2.05 31.05 8.13
C VAL A 386 -1.07 31.81 9.03
N ASN A 387 -1.18 31.69 10.35
CA ASN A 387 -0.34 32.42 11.31
C ASN A 387 1.16 32.04 11.29
N GLU A 388 1.54 30.90 10.73
CA GLU A 388 2.83 30.27 11.12
C GLU A 388 4.07 30.72 10.35
N LEU A 389 3.92 31.34 9.18
CA LEU A 389 5.03 31.85 8.35
C LEU A 389 4.71 33.17 7.65
N MET A 390 3.56 33.76 7.96
CA MET A 390 3.24 35.11 7.50
C MET A 390 4.02 36.07 8.38
N ASP A 391 4.82 36.94 7.77
CA ASP A 391 5.67 37.88 8.48
C ASP A 391 5.32 39.30 8.05
N PHE A 392 4.50 39.95 8.85
CA PHE A 392 4.17 41.36 8.71
C PHE A 392 5.01 42.19 9.67
N ILE A 393 5.62 43.25 9.15
CA ILE A 393 6.50 44.09 9.97
C ILE A 393 5.68 44.84 11.01
N SER A 394 6.05 44.72 12.28
CA SER A 394 5.56 45.57 13.35
C SER A 394 6.72 45.99 14.27
N ASN A 395 6.90 47.29 14.45
CA ASN A 395 7.83 47.84 15.43
C ASN A 395 7.01 48.45 16.59
N PRO A 396 6.90 47.77 17.75
CA PRO A 396 6.11 48.25 18.88
C PRO A 396 6.64 49.56 19.50
N ASN A 397 7.85 49.99 19.12
CA ASN A 397 8.43 51.25 19.61
C ASN A 397 8.04 52.48 18.77
N ASP A 398 7.33 52.30 17.65
CA ASP A 398 6.87 53.43 16.84
C ASP A 398 5.76 54.23 17.58
N PRO A 399 5.90 55.55 17.73
CA PRO A 399 4.93 56.34 18.50
C PRO A 399 3.60 56.50 17.74
N PRO A 400 2.44 56.31 18.39
CA PRO A 400 1.10 56.32 17.75
C PRO A 400 0.67 57.68 17.15
N ALA A 401 1.44 58.74 17.42
CA ALA A 401 1.19 60.10 16.93
C ALA A 401 1.99 60.46 15.67
N VAL A 402 2.95 59.62 15.24
CA VAL A 402 3.75 59.81 14.03
C VAL A 402 3.44 58.67 13.09
N LYS A 403 3.29 58.96 11.79
CA LYS A 403 3.09 57.93 10.77
C LYS A 403 4.25 56.93 10.84
N PRO A 404 3.99 55.64 11.15
CA PRO A 404 5.04 54.63 11.12
C PRO A 404 5.62 54.50 9.71
N THR A 405 6.95 54.42 9.59
CA THR A 405 7.63 54.24 8.30
C THR A 405 7.82 52.77 7.96
N ASP A 406 8.07 51.95 8.98
CA ASP A 406 8.55 50.57 8.82
C ASP A 406 7.65 49.56 9.54
N SER A 407 6.38 49.91 9.77
CA SER A 407 5.39 49.04 10.44
C SER A 407 4.08 48.97 9.66
N SER A 408 3.40 47.84 9.77
CA SER A 408 1.98 47.70 9.40
C SER A 408 1.12 48.48 10.40
N TYR A 409 0.16 49.25 9.90
CA TYR A 409 -0.69 50.12 10.73
C TYR A 409 -2.08 50.36 10.13
N VAL A 410 -3.01 50.78 10.97
CA VAL A 410 -4.29 51.38 10.56
C VAL A 410 -4.26 52.87 10.88
N SER A 411 -4.48 53.72 9.87
CA SER A 411 -4.68 55.15 10.10
C SER A 411 -6.15 55.52 10.00
N TYR A 412 -6.66 56.26 10.97
CA TYR A 412 -8.08 56.59 11.11
C TYR A 412 -8.26 58.02 11.61
N GLN A 413 -9.43 58.62 11.37
CA GLN A 413 -9.78 59.92 11.94
C GLN A 413 -10.42 59.75 13.30
N SER A 414 -9.81 60.33 14.33
CA SER A 414 -10.42 60.38 15.66
C SER A 414 -11.64 61.32 15.69
N ALA A 415 -12.46 61.20 16.74
CA ALA A 415 -13.64 62.06 16.94
C ALA A 415 -13.32 63.58 16.97
N SER A 416 -12.06 63.96 17.22
CA SER A 416 -11.58 65.34 17.18
C SER A 416 -11.04 65.79 15.80
N GLY A 417 -11.16 64.94 14.76
CA GLY A 417 -10.68 65.21 13.41
C GLY A 417 -9.17 65.03 13.20
N VAL A 418 -8.44 64.57 14.23
CA VAL A 418 -6.99 64.30 14.14
C VAL A 418 -6.76 62.89 13.63
N THR A 419 -5.87 62.73 12.65
CA THR A 419 -5.40 61.42 12.16
C THR A 419 -4.58 60.73 13.24
N LYS A 420 -4.95 59.50 13.58
CA LYS A 420 -4.23 58.62 14.50
C LYS A 420 -3.74 57.38 13.77
N TYR A 421 -2.75 56.70 14.36
CA TYR A 421 -2.17 55.47 13.85
C TYR A 421 -2.18 54.40 14.93
N THR A 422 -2.69 53.21 14.58
CA THR A 422 -2.61 52.00 15.42
C THR A 422 -1.72 51.00 14.70
N ILE A 423 -0.62 50.58 15.33
CA ILE A 423 0.26 49.53 14.81
C ILE A 423 -0.47 48.21 14.93
N ILE A 424 -0.43 47.41 13.88
CA ILE A 424 -1.04 46.08 13.85
C ILE A 424 0.07 45.06 13.61
N ASP A 425 0.12 44.03 14.45
CA ASP A 425 1.10 42.96 14.32
C ASP A 425 0.58 41.79 13.47
N THR A 426 1.46 40.84 13.15
CA THR A 426 1.12 39.62 12.42
C THR A 426 -0.04 38.84 13.04
N THR A 427 -0.14 38.83 14.37
CA THR A 427 -1.19 38.11 15.10
C THR A 427 -2.55 38.77 14.84
N GLU A 428 -2.64 40.09 15.01
CA GLU A 428 -3.84 40.88 14.79
C GLU A 428 -4.25 40.83 13.30
N ILE A 429 -3.31 41.03 12.38
CA ILE A 429 -3.54 40.92 10.94
C ILE A 429 -4.14 39.55 10.58
N THR A 430 -3.66 38.48 11.18
CA THR A 430 -4.23 37.16 10.92
C THR A 430 -5.58 36.95 11.61
N GLN A 431 -5.82 37.54 12.79
CA GLN A 431 -7.16 37.54 13.38
C GLN A 431 -8.17 38.29 12.50
N VAL A 432 -7.77 39.39 11.84
CA VAL A 432 -8.60 40.09 10.84
C VAL A 432 -9.04 39.11 9.75
N PHE A 433 -8.13 38.27 9.26
CA PHE A 433 -8.44 37.23 8.27
C PHE A 433 -9.37 36.14 8.82
N LEU A 434 -9.05 35.57 9.99
CA LEU A 434 -9.74 34.42 10.58
C LEU A 434 -11.11 34.74 11.20
N ARG A 435 -11.33 36.00 11.61
CA ARG A 435 -12.56 36.43 12.31
C ARG A 435 -13.30 37.53 11.53
N PRO A 436 -13.89 37.20 10.37
CA PRO A 436 -14.56 38.18 9.51
C PRO A 436 -15.70 38.94 10.18
N ASN A 437 -16.32 38.36 11.21
CA ASN A 437 -17.42 38.98 11.92
C ASN A 437 -16.97 40.01 12.97
N ASP A 438 -15.73 39.89 13.46
CA ASP A 438 -15.18 40.78 14.49
C ASP A 438 -14.49 42.00 13.85
N TYR A 439 -13.94 41.81 12.64
CA TYR A 439 -13.24 42.83 11.86
C TYR A 439 -13.98 43.09 10.54
N VAL A 440 -14.88 44.07 10.57
CA VAL A 440 -15.80 44.38 9.46
C VAL A 440 -15.36 45.67 8.79
N PHE A 441 -15.04 45.59 7.50
CA PHE A 441 -14.70 46.73 6.65
C PHE A 441 -15.20 46.50 5.22
N GLY A 442 -14.98 47.46 4.31
CA GLY A 442 -15.48 47.42 2.93
C GLY A 442 -15.24 46.07 2.23
N GLN A 443 -16.28 45.51 1.62
CA GLN A 443 -16.27 44.15 1.07
C GLN A 443 -15.20 43.97 -0.03
N LYS A 444 -15.03 44.97 -0.89
CA LYS A 444 -14.03 44.92 -1.95
C LYS A 444 -12.62 44.86 -1.37
N GLU A 445 -12.32 45.72 -0.41
CA GLU A 445 -11.04 45.74 0.28
C GLU A 445 -10.85 44.46 1.11
N ARG A 446 -11.93 43.88 1.63
CA ARG A 446 -11.91 42.59 2.32
C ARG A 446 -11.51 41.45 1.39
N ASP A 447 -12.06 41.42 0.18
CA ASP A 447 -11.69 40.41 -0.83
C ASP A 447 -10.22 40.58 -1.24
N GLU A 448 -9.75 41.80 -1.44
CA GLU A 448 -8.34 42.09 -1.73
C GLU A 448 -7.41 41.73 -0.56
N PHE A 449 -7.83 41.98 0.68
CA PHE A 449 -7.12 41.58 1.90
C PHE A 449 -7.02 40.05 2.01
N ASN A 450 -8.14 39.34 1.85
CA ASN A 450 -8.17 37.88 1.91
C ASN A 450 -7.24 37.25 0.86
N ASN A 451 -7.14 37.85 -0.33
CA ASN A 451 -6.23 37.39 -1.40
C ASN A 451 -4.75 37.46 -1.03
N LEU A 452 -4.35 38.21 0.02
CA LEU A 452 -2.98 38.20 0.53
C LEU A 452 -2.65 36.88 1.26
N PHE A 453 -3.65 36.24 1.86
CA PHE A 453 -3.48 35.02 2.65
C PHE A 453 -3.76 33.75 1.84
N LEU A 454 -4.65 33.84 0.84
CA LEU A 454 -5.05 32.72 -0.01
C LEU A 454 -4.00 32.39 -1.09
N ASN A 455 -2.84 31.91 -0.65
CA ASN A 455 -1.77 31.44 -1.54
C ASN A 455 -1.71 29.90 -1.58
N PRO A 456 -2.06 29.26 -2.71
CA PRO A 456 -2.01 27.80 -2.85
C PRO A 456 -0.63 27.18 -2.60
N VAL A 457 0.44 27.89 -2.97
CA VAL A 457 1.83 27.43 -2.81
C VAL A 457 2.17 27.30 -1.32
N PHE A 458 1.85 28.35 -0.54
CA PHE A 458 2.04 28.36 0.91
C PHE A 458 1.25 27.24 1.59
N PHE A 459 -0.05 27.13 1.31
CA PHE A 459 -0.92 26.16 1.96
C PHE A 459 -0.55 24.71 1.65
N ALA A 460 -0.14 24.43 0.41
CA ALA A 460 0.28 23.11 -0.02
C ALA A 460 1.58 22.70 0.67
N ILE A 461 2.63 23.55 0.61
CA ILE A 461 3.91 23.20 1.24
C ILE A 461 3.80 23.11 2.76
N ARG A 462 2.98 23.97 3.37
CA ARG A 462 2.78 23.97 4.81
C ARG A 462 2.10 22.70 5.30
N SER A 463 1.11 22.22 4.56
CA SER A 463 0.40 20.97 4.89
C SER A 463 1.33 19.76 4.85
N LEU A 464 2.24 19.73 3.87
CA LEU A 464 3.25 18.68 3.77
C LEU A 464 4.27 18.79 4.90
N GLU A 465 4.85 19.97 5.11
CA GLU A 465 5.84 20.25 6.16
C GLU A 465 5.31 19.82 7.54
N ASP A 466 4.07 20.17 7.88
CA ASP A 466 3.40 19.78 9.12
C ASP A 466 3.44 18.28 9.35
N SER A 467 3.19 17.56 8.27
CA SER A 467 3.02 16.13 8.31
C SER A 467 4.38 15.43 8.45
N ILE A 468 5.42 15.89 7.75
CA ILE A 468 6.76 15.31 7.94
C ILE A 468 7.32 15.72 9.30
N ARG A 469 7.08 16.95 9.79
CA ARG A 469 7.49 17.38 11.14
C ARG A 469 6.95 16.42 12.21
N GLU A 470 5.65 16.15 12.17
CA GLU A 470 5.01 15.22 13.11
C GLU A 470 5.62 13.80 13.00
N ILE A 471 5.95 13.34 11.79
CA ILE A 471 6.62 12.04 11.60
C ILE A 471 8.04 12.04 12.20
N VAL A 472 8.82 13.10 11.98
CA VAL A 472 10.18 13.24 12.53
C VAL A 472 10.12 13.30 14.06
N LEU A 473 9.19 14.08 14.61
CA LEU A 473 8.96 14.16 16.05
C LEU A 473 8.61 12.79 16.63
N ASN A 474 7.71 12.05 15.98
CA ASN A 474 7.37 10.67 16.37
C ASN A 474 8.59 9.74 16.28
N LEU A 475 9.42 9.86 15.25
CA LEU A 475 10.66 9.08 15.12
C LEU A 475 11.65 9.37 16.26
N ASP A 476 11.75 10.62 16.72
CA ASP A 476 12.66 10.98 17.79
C ASP A 476 12.15 10.51 19.15
N TYR A 477 10.86 10.64 19.45
CA TYR A 477 10.25 10.01 20.64
C TYR A 477 10.55 8.51 20.69
N LEU A 478 10.38 7.85 19.54
CA LEU A 478 10.62 6.43 19.40
C LEU A 478 12.09 6.05 19.68
N LYS A 479 13.07 6.80 19.16
CA LYS A 479 14.50 6.53 19.32
C LYS A 479 15.04 6.91 20.70
N ASN A 480 14.60 8.05 21.22
CA ASN A 480 15.27 8.72 22.33
C ASN A 480 14.60 8.44 23.67
N ASP A 481 13.29 8.19 23.70
CA ASP A 481 12.55 8.10 24.95
C ASP A 481 12.23 6.66 25.36
N SER A 482 12.21 6.45 26.68
CA SER A 482 11.78 5.19 27.28
C SER A 482 10.27 5.14 27.43
N LEU A 483 9.70 3.95 27.27
CA LEU A 483 8.29 3.72 27.55
C LEU A 483 7.99 3.93 29.04
N LYS A 484 6.81 4.52 29.30
CA LYS A 484 6.32 4.77 30.65
C LYS A 484 6.04 3.46 31.37
N GLN A 485 6.65 3.34 32.55
CA GLN A 485 6.43 2.24 33.48
C GLN A 485 5.29 2.57 34.44
N ASP A 486 4.58 1.53 34.87
CA ASP A 486 3.68 1.58 36.01
C ASP A 486 4.47 1.61 37.33
N LEU A 487 3.75 1.69 38.45
CA LEU A 487 4.34 1.71 39.81
C LEU A 487 5.17 0.46 40.14
N ASN A 488 5.02 -0.62 39.37
CA ASN A 488 5.74 -1.88 39.55
C ASN A 488 6.89 -2.04 38.53
N GLY A 489 7.21 -1.00 37.74
CA GLY A 489 8.24 -1.04 36.71
C GLY A 489 7.81 -1.70 35.39
N ASN A 490 6.52 -2.03 35.22
CA ASN A 490 5.99 -2.70 34.03
C ASN A 490 5.44 -1.71 33.00
N VAL A 491 5.67 -1.97 31.72
CA VAL A 491 5.03 -1.23 30.63
C VAL A 491 3.74 -1.94 30.22
N LEU A 492 2.64 -1.69 30.96
CA LEU A 492 1.36 -2.41 30.79
C LEU A 492 0.81 -2.38 29.35
N SER A 493 0.91 -1.24 28.65
CA SER A 493 0.44 -1.12 27.26
C SER A 493 1.27 -1.97 26.30
N PHE A 494 2.58 -2.04 26.51
CA PHE A 494 3.48 -2.87 25.72
C PHE A 494 3.32 -4.36 26.04
N GLN A 495 3.10 -4.73 27.30
CA GLN A 495 2.78 -6.11 27.68
C GLN A 495 1.47 -6.58 27.03
N LYS A 496 0.43 -5.74 27.00
CA LYS A 496 -0.82 -6.04 26.28
C LYS A 496 -0.56 -6.29 24.80
N TYR A 497 0.24 -5.45 24.16
CA TYR A 497 0.66 -5.64 22.77
C TYR A 497 1.42 -6.97 22.58
N GLN A 498 2.41 -7.26 23.43
CA GLN A 498 3.21 -8.48 23.35
C GLN A 498 2.36 -9.73 23.51
N ASN A 499 1.40 -9.76 24.44
CA ASN A 499 0.52 -10.91 24.64
C ASN A 499 -0.30 -11.21 23.38
N ILE A 500 -0.90 -10.18 22.77
CA ILE A 500 -1.66 -10.33 21.52
C ILE A 500 -0.75 -10.81 20.38
N MET A 501 0.48 -10.27 20.30
CA MET A 501 1.44 -10.71 19.27
C MET A 501 1.94 -12.13 19.48
N GLN A 502 2.11 -12.59 20.72
CA GLN A 502 2.49 -13.96 21.02
C GLN A 502 1.37 -14.95 20.64
N GLU A 503 0.12 -14.62 20.98
CA GLU A 503 -1.05 -15.39 20.53
C GLU A 503 -1.08 -15.49 19.00
N TYR A 504 -0.88 -14.37 18.32
CA TYR A 504 -0.87 -14.33 16.86
C TYR A 504 0.29 -15.13 16.26
N GLN A 505 1.51 -15.05 16.83
CA GLN A 505 2.64 -15.87 16.39
C GLN A 505 2.36 -17.37 16.52
N ILE A 506 1.64 -17.80 17.56
CA ILE A 506 1.24 -19.20 17.73
C ILE A 506 0.22 -19.59 16.66
N ILE A 507 -0.79 -18.76 16.41
CA ILE A 507 -1.79 -18.98 15.36
C ILE A 507 -1.11 -19.09 13.99
N ASN A 508 -0.24 -18.13 13.66
CA ASN A 508 0.46 -18.06 12.39
C ASN A 508 1.26 -19.35 12.14
N LYS A 509 2.05 -19.85 13.11
CA LYS A 509 2.86 -21.10 12.97
C LYS A 509 2.10 -22.30 12.41
N PHE A 510 0.81 -22.44 12.69
CA PHE A 510 -0.01 -23.57 12.23
C PHE A 510 -0.95 -23.22 11.07
N ASN A 511 -1.16 -21.93 10.80
CA ASN A 511 -2.11 -21.47 9.79
C ASN A 511 -1.49 -21.46 8.39
N VAL A 512 -1.48 -22.63 7.75
CA VAL A 512 -0.97 -22.82 6.38
C VAL A 512 -1.69 -21.90 5.37
N PHE A 513 -2.98 -21.63 5.55
CA PHE A 513 -3.74 -20.76 4.64
C PHE A 513 -3.23 -19.32 4.70
N GLU A 514 -3.00 -18.82 5.90
CA GLU A 514 -2.41 -17.50 6.12
C GLU A 514 -1.00 -17.41 5.58
N HIS A 515 -0.20 -18.48 5.69
CA HIS A 515 1.13 -18.50 5.09
C HIS A 515 1.07 -18.22 3.59
N PHE A 516 0.15 -18.86 2.85
CA PHE A 516 -0.01 -18.63 1.41
C PHE A 516 -0.47 -17.21 1.08
N CYS A 517 -1.38 -16.65 1.88
CA CYS A 517 -1.79 -15.26 1.74
C CYS A 517 -0.60 -14.31 1.97
N GLN A 518 0.21 -14.54 3.02
CA GLN A 518 1.42 -13.74 3.29
C GLN A 518 2.50 -13.92 2.23
N LEU A 519 2.64 -15.11 1.62
CA LEU A 519 3.56 -15.35 0.51
C LEU A 519 3.15 -14.54 -0.73
N TRP A 520 1.86 -14.49 -1.03
CA TRP A 520 1.34 -13.66 -2.11
C TRP A 520 1.64 -12.17 -1.87
N THR A 521 1.27 -11.65 -0.70
CA THR A 521 1.44 -10.22 -0.38
C THR A 521 2.91 -9.84 -0.23
N PHE A 522 3.77 -10.75 0.25
CA PHE A 522 5.22 -10.58 0.23
C PHE A 522 5.79 -10.44 -1.18
N LEU A 523 5.33 -11.27 -2.12
CA LEU A 523 5.77 -11.17 -3.52
C LEU A 523 5.20 -9.92 -4.20
N LEU A 524 3.96 -9.54 -3.89
CA LEU A 524 3.30 -8.33 -4.40
C LEU A 524 4.14 -7.07 -4.15
N GLY A 525 4.71 -6.95 -2.95
CA GLY A 525 5.39 -5.72 -2.52
C GLY A 525 4.41 -4.56 -2.38
N TYR A 526 4.95 -3.35 -2.27
CA TYR A 526 4.15 -2.11 -2.21
C TYR A 526 4.15 -1.42 -3.59
N TYR A 527 3.01 -0.87 -4.00
CA TYR A 527 2.95 -0.06 -5.22
C TYR A 527 3.63 1.29 -5.00
N GLY A 528 3.40 1.90 -3.83
CA GLY A 528 3.86 3.24 -3.50
C GLY A 528 2.82 4.28 -3.88
N ASP A 529 3.24 5.50 -4.19
CA ASP A 529 2.35 6.64 -4.40
C ASP A 529 1.62 7.10 -3.12
N TYR A 530 2.10 6.72 -1.93
CA TYR A 530 1.47 7.10 -0.65
C TYR A 530 1.44 8.63 -0.50
N TYR A 531 0.27 9.18 -0.20
CA TYR A 531 0.09 10.62 -0.11
C TYR A 531 -0.32 11.06 1.30
N PHE A 532 0.04 12.30 1.64
CA PHE A 532 -0.39 12.94 2.87
C PHE A 532 -1.80 13.49 2.69
N ASP A 533 -2.73 13.09 3.55
CA ASP A 533 -4.06 13.69 3.59
C ASP A 533 -3.94 15.10 4.21
N PRO A 534 -4.26 16.16 3.45
CA PRO A 534 -4.17 17.53 3.97
C PRO A 534 -5.06 17.80 5.19
N ASN A 535 -6.10 16.99 5.41
CA ASN A 535 -7.02 17.14 6.55
C ASN A 535 -6.52 16.42 7.81
N LEU A 536 -5.54 15.53 7.70
CA LEU A 536 -5.04 14.71 8.81
C LEU A 536 -3.55 15.00 9.05
N ILE A 537 -3.26 15.78 10.10
CA ILE A 537 -1.88 16.18 10.42
C ILE A 537 -1.03 14.94 10.73
N GLY A 538 0.07 14.76 9.98
CA GLY A 538 1.07 13.72 10.24
C GLY A 538 0.60 12.29 9.98
N GLN A 539 -0.50 12.12 9.25
CA GLN A 539 -1.01 10.80 8.90
C GLN A 539 -0.76 10.52 7.42
N ILE A 540 0.02 9.48 7.16
CA ILE A 540 0.07 8.79 5.87
C ILE A 540 -0.49 7.40 6.10
N ASP A 541 -1.60 7.08 5.44
CA ASP A 541 -2.13 5.74 5.52
C ASP A 541 -1.39 4.83 4.51
N PHE A 542 -0.37 4.15 5.02
CA PHE A 542 0.38 3.14 4.27
C PHE A 542 -0.42 1.86 4.01
N ASP A 543 -1.57 1.72 4.66
CA ASP A 543 -2.36 0.50 4.62
C ASP A 543 -3.59 0.62 3.67
N GLN A 544 -3.75 1.74 2.94
CA GLN A 544 -4.84 1.96 1.97
C GLN A 544 -4.91 0.92 0.85
N GLU A 545 -3.77 0.32 0.49
CA GLU A 545 -3.67 -0.73 -0.54
C GLU A 545 -4.02 -2.13 -0.02
N LEU A 546 -4.17 -2.30 1.30
CA LEU A 546 -4.30 -3.61 1.91
C LEU A 546 -5.74 -4.11 1.81
N ASN A 547 -5.91 -5.21 1.09
CA ASN A 547 -7.13 -6.00 1.09
C ASN A 547 -7.33 -6.73 2.45
N PRO A 548 -8.50 -6.58 3.10
CA PRO A 548 -8.76 -7.15 4.43
C PRO A 548 -8.91 -8.69 4.44
N PHE A 549 -9.00 -9.35 3.29
CA PHE A 549 -9.03 -10.82 3.19
C PHE A 549 -7.65 -11.46 3.07
N PHE A 550 -6.60 -10.64 2.90
CA PHE A 550 -5.22 -11.10 2.90
C PHE A 550 -4.52 -10.79 4.21
N SER A 551 -3.60 -11.66 4.57
CA SER A 551 -2.60 -11.41 5.59
C SER A 551 -1.34 -10.78 4.98
N TYR A 552 -0.72 -9.87 5.71
CA TYR A 552 0.49 -9.17 5.27
C TYR A 552 1.65 -9.42 6.22
N PRO A 553 2.90 -9.35 5.73
CA PRO A 553 4.07 -9.42 6.60
C PRO A 553 3.99 -8.34 7.68
N MET A 554 3.93 -8.78 8.94
CA MET A 554 3.83 -7.90 10.09
C MET A 554 5.12 -7.95 10.91
N ASN A 555 5.63 -6.77 11.30
CA ASN A 555 6.77 -6.63 12.18
C ASN A 555 6.35 -6.73 13.65
N VAL A 556 7.18 -7.36 14.46
CA VAL A 556 7.03 -7.49 15.91
C VAL A 556 7.94 -6.46 16.55
N LEU A 557 7.37 -5.56 17.34
CA LEU A 557 8.13 -4.60 18.12
C LEU A 557 8.77 -5.30 19.33
N THR A 558 10.04 -5.01 19.57
CA THR A 558 10.78 -5.42 20.76
C THR A 558 11.26 -4.18 21.52
N ILE A 559 11.47 -4.35 22.82
CA ILE A 559 12.06 -3.31 23.68
C ILE A 559 13.47 -3.74 24.10
N ASN A 560 14.38 -2.78 24.20
CA ASN A 560 15.72 -3.00 24.70
C ASN A 560 15.76 -2.95 26.25
N LYS A 561 16.96 -3.09 26.84
CA LYS A 561 17.16 -3.02 28.30
C LYS A 561 16.79 -1.65 28.89
N ASP A 562 16.90 -0.60 28.08
CA ASP A 562 16.56 0.78 28.46
C ASP A 562 15.07 1.10 28.22
N GLN A 563 14.24 0.09 27.95
CA GLN A 563 12.79 0.20 27.73
C GLN A 563 12.43 1.08 26.52
N LYS A 564 13.35 1.21 25.57
CA LYS A 564 13.12 1.87 24.29
C LYS A 564 12.75 0.84 23.23
N ILE A 565 11.95 1.24 22.26
CA ILE A 565 11.58 0.37 21.14
C ILE A 565 12.80 0.18 20.23
N GLU A 566 13.08 -1.06 19.85
CA GLU A 566 14.25 -1.41 19.03
C GLU A 566 13.89 -1.38 17.53
N PHE A 567 14.47 -0.45 16.78
CA PHE A 567 14.21 -0.28 15.33
C PHE A 567 15.19 -1.00 14.42
N SER A 568 16.42 -1.26 14.90
CA SER A 568 17.50 -1.78 14.08
C SER A 568 17.32 -3.23 13.64
N ASN A 569 16.42 -3.99 14.30
CA ASN A 569 16.25 -5.42 14.05
C ASN A 569 14.80 -5.89 14.21
N LEU A 570 13.89 -5.25 13.46
CA LEU A 570 12.49 -5.64 13.43
C LEU A 570 12.33 -7.06 12.85
N LYS A 571 11.85 -7.99 13.68
CA LYS A 571 11.55 -9.36 13.26
C LYS A 571 10.14 -9.43 12.71
N THR A 572 9.97 -10.10 11.57
CA THR A 572 8.63 -10.41 11.05
C THR A 572 8.01 -11.59 11.81
N VAL A 573 6.68 -11.60 11.95
CA VAL A 573 5.93 -12.75 12.51
C VAL A 573 6.24 -14.03 11.74
N GLN A 574 6.27 -13.92 10.41
CA GLN A 574 6.58 -15.01 9.49
C GLN A 574 7.83 -14.67 8.67
N ASN A 575 8.80 -15.58 8.62
CA ASN A 575 9.88 -15.48 7.64
C ASN A 575 9.46 -16.19 6.34
N ASN A 576 8.98 -15.42 5.38
CA ASN A 576 8.43 -15.92 4.12
C ASN A 576 9.43 -16.76 3.31
N ILE A 577 10.72 -16.41 3.33
CA ILE A 577 11.76 -17.17 2.63
C ILE A 577 11.92 -18.56 3.24
N VAL A 578 11.95 -18.65 4.57
CA VAL A 578 12.03 -19.93 5.29
C VAL A 578 10.79 -20.79 5.02
N VAL A 579 9.59 -20.18 5.02
CA VAL A 579 8.34 -20.89 4.70
C VAL A 579 8.36 -21.44 3.28
N ILE A 580 8.84 -20.67 2.28
CA ILE A 580 8.99 -21.16 0.89
C ILE A 580 9.87 -22.41 0.86
N TYR A 581 11.06 -22.37 1.48
CA TYR A 581 11.97 -23.52 1.48
C TYR A 581 11.40 -24.72 2.24
N ALA A 582 10.74 -24.49 3.38
CA ALA A 582 10.08 -25.55 4.14
C ALA A 582 9.00 -26.25 3.31
N TYR A 583 8.16 -25.48 2.59
CA TYR A 583 7.12 -26.04 1.74
C TYR A 583 7.66 -26.74 0.50
N LEU A 584 8.71 -26.21 -0.13
CA LEU A 584 9.39 -26.91 -1.23
C LEU A 584 9.97 -28.25 -0.75
N GLY A 585 10.63 -28.28 0.42
CA GLY A 585 11.13 -29.51 1.03
C GLY A 585 10.02 -30.52 1.33
N LEU A 586 8.93 -30.06 1.95
CA LEU A 586 7.75 -30.88 2.24
C LEU A 586 7.09 -31.42 0.95
N SER A 587 7.04 -30.62 -0.10
CA SER A 587 6.54 -31.02 -1.41
C SER A 587 7.38 -32.13 -2.06
N CYS A 588 8.71 -32.02 -1.97
CA CYS A 588 9.62 -33.09 -2.39
C CYS A 588 9.40 -34.37 -1.57
N CYS A 589 9.22 -34.25 -0.25
CA CYS A 589 8.89 -35.39 0.61
C CYS A 589 7.57 -36.05 0.19
N PHE A 590 6.51 -35.27 -0.06
CA PHE A 590 5.22 -35.80 -0.53
C PHE A 590 5.36 -36.52 -1.88
N TYR A 591 6.11 -35.96 -2.82
CA TYR A 591 6.41 -36.62 -4.08
C TYR A 591 7.13 -37.96 -3.88
N LEU A 592 8.18 -37.99 -3.06
CA LEU A 592 8.93 -39.22 -2.77
C LEU A 592 8.07 -40.27 -2.05
N CYS A 593 7.27 -39.86 -1.06
CA CYS A 593 6.33 -40.75 -0.37
C CYS A 593 5.28 -41.30 -1.33
N ALA A 594 4.68 -40.46 -2.18
CA ALA A 594 3.74 -40.90 -3.21
C ALA A 594 4.37 -41.95 -4.13
N LEU A 595 5.61 -41.72 -4.59
CA LEU A 595 6.37 -42.70 -5.39
C LEU A 595 6.62 -44.02 -4.66
N VAL A 596 6.94 -43.97 -3.36
CA VAL A 596 7.17 -45.15 -2.54
C VAL A 596 5.88 -45.94 -2.37
N VAL A 597 4.80 -45.30 -1.93
CA VAL A 597 3.48 -45.91 -1.79
C VAL A 597 3.05 -46.54 -3.12
N TRP A 598 3.26 -45.85 -4.24
CA TRP A 598 2.96 -46.34 -5.57
C TRP A 598 3.79 -47.54 -6.04
N ARG A 599 5.03 -47.69 -5.55
CA ARG A 599 5.78 -48.92 -5.80
C ARG A 599 5.19 -50.11 -5.05
N TYR A 600 4.69 -49.87 -3.83
CA TYR A 600 4.22 -50.92 -2.92
C TYR A 600 2.72 -51.24 -3.02
N LYS A 601 1.87 -50.35 -3.59
CA LYS A 601 0.41 -50.53 -3.71
C LYS A 601 0.00 -51.57 -4.77
N LYS A 602 0.69 -52.70 -4.80
CA LYS A 602 0.45 -53.88 -5.65
C LYS A 602 0.94 -55.18 -4.96
N ILE A 603 0.32 -55.54 -3.84
CA ILE A 603 0.15 -56.93 -3.37
C ILE A 603 -1.20 -57.02 -2.62
N SER A 604 -2.31 -57.01 -3.36
CA SER A 604 -3.57 -57.68 -3.00
C SER A 604 -4.49 -57.67 -4.21
#